data_AF-A0A955Z890-F1
#
_entry.id   AF-A0A955Z890-F1
#
_cell.length_a   1.000
_cell.length_b   1.000
_cell.length_c   1.000
_cell.angle_alpha   90.00
_cell.angle_beta   90.00
_cell.angle_gamma   90.00
#
_symmetry.space_group_name_H-M   'P 1'
#
loop_
_entity.id
_entity.type
_entity.pdbx_description
1 polymer ?
#
loop_
_entity_poly.entity_id
_entity_poly.type
_entity_poly.pdbx_seq_one_letter_code
_entity_poly.pdbx_strand_id
1 'polypeptide(L)'
;MAASASVSEVFVLVASWVVSTALCFVVIVRDERRLDDETLARAWPPPSRDCAIIGLGLFAVPFHFIKTRSRSMWPWRWSPRGLALGVAWTLVVLVGNLAVVLALDLALGLEP
;
A
#
# COMPACT_ATOMS: atom_id res chain seq x y z
N MET A 1 -13.90 12.06 -28.52
CA MET A 1 -15.07 11.92 -27.62
C MET A 1 -14.56 11.28 -26.34
N ALA A 2 -14.65 11.97 -25.20
CA ALA A 2 -14.33 11.36 -23.92
C ALA A 2 -15.48 10.41 -23.57
N ALA A 3 -15.19 9.12 -23.38
CA ALA A 3 -16.16 8.17 -22.86
C ALA A 3 -16.52 8.62 -21.44
N SER A 4 -17.80 8.85 -21.16
CA SER A 4 -18.27 9.08 -19.80
C SER A 4 -18.18 7.76 -19.04
N ALA A 5 -17.38 7.72 -17.97
CA ALA A 5 -17.31 6.54 -17.11
C ALA A 5 -18.71 6.23 -16.57
N SER A 6 -19.10 4.95 -16.60
CA SER A 6 -20.36 4.51 -16.01
C SER A 6 -20.32 4.69 -14.48
N VAL A 7 -21.48 4.84 -13.84
CA VAL A 7 -21.57 4.95 -12.37
C VAL A 7 -20.93 3.73 -11.69
N SER A 8 -21.09 2.54 -12.29
CA SER A 8 -20.45 1.30 -11.87
C SER A 8 -18.93 1.36 -11.94
N GLU A 9 -18.34 1.89 -13.02
CA GLU A 9 -16.88 2.06 -13.13
C GLU A 9 -16.33 3.00 -12.06
N VAL A 10 -17.02 4.12 -11.82
CA VAL A 10 -16.63 5.07 -10.77
C VAL A 10 -16.68 4.39 -9.40
N PHE A 11 -17.73 3.59 -9.15
CA PHE A 11 -17.85 2.83 -7.92
C PHE A 11 -16.72 1.81 -7.73
N VAL A 12 -16.41 1.01 -8.77
CA VAL A 12 -15.30 0.03 -8.73
C VAL A 12 -13.95 0.73 -8.53
N LEU A 13 -13.72 1.87 -9.19
CA LEU A 13 -12.50 2.65 -9.03
C LEU A 13 -12.34 3.16 -7.59
N VAL A 14 -13.39 3.74 -7.01
CA VAL A 14 -13.38 4.23 -5.63
C VAL A 14 -13.21 3.06 -4.65
N ALA A 15 -13.89 1.94 -4.86
CA ALA A 15 -13.73 0.74 -4.03
C ALA A 15 -12.29 0.22 -4.08
N SER A 16 -11.70 0.11 -5.27
CA SER A 16 -10.29 -0.27 -5.48
C SER A 16 -9.33 0.68 -4.76
N TRP A 17 -9.55 1.99 -4.85
CA TRP A 17 -8.74 2.98 -4.14
C TRP A 17 -8.86 2.84 -2.61
N VAL A 18 -10.07 2.69 -2.07
CA VAL A 18 -10.30 2.48 -0.62
C VAL A 18 -9.65 1.20 -0.14
N VAL A 19 -9.84 0.09 -0.86
CA VAL A 19 -9.31 -1.23 -0.49
C VAL A 19 -7.79 -1.24 -0.52
N SER A 20 -7.17 -0.79 -1.61
CA SER A 20 -5.71 -0.71 -1.71
C SER A 20 -5.10 0.20 -0.64
N THR A 21 -5.71 1.36 -0.36
CA THR A 21 -5.30 2.26 0.72
C THR A 21 -5.38 1.57 2.08
N ALA A 22 -6.52 0.92 2.39
CA ALA A 22 -6.71 0.21 3.65
C ALA A 22 -5.72 -0.96 3.83
N LEU A 23 -5.44 -1.71 2.76
CA LEU A 23 -4.46 -2.79 2.78
C LEU A 23 -3.05 -2.26 3.03
N CYS A 24 -2.65 -1.12 2.42
CA CYS A 24 -1.39 -0.46 2.73
C CYS A 24 -1.29 -0.08 4.23
N PHE A 25 -2.35 0.50 4.80
CA PHE A 25 -2.43 0.80 6.23
C PHE A 25 -2.24 -0.45 7.08
N VAL A 26 -2.97 -1.52 6.78
CA VAL A 26 -2.89 -2.78 7.53
C VAL A 26 -1.47 -3.34 7.50
N VAL A 27 -0.82 -3.36 6.34
CA VAL A 27 0.55 -3.87 6.20
C VAL A 27 1.53 -3.05 7.04
N ILE A 28 1.52 -1.72 6.88
CA ILE A 28 2.49 -0.82 7.52
C ILE A 28 2.28 -0.82 9.04
N VAL A 29 1.05 -0.63 9.51
CA VAL A 29 0.74 -0.59 10.95
C VAL A 29 1.04 -1.95 11.61
N ARG A 30 0.78 -3.06 10.91
CA ARG A 30 1.12 -4.40 11.41
C ARG A 30 2.62 -4.62 11.50
N ASP A 31 3.41 -4.12 10.54
CA ASP A 31 4.86 -4.18 10.59
C ASP A 31 5.40 -3.32 11.74
N GLU A 32 4.92 -2.07 11.89
CA GLU A 32 5.31 -1.15 12.97
C GLU A 32 5.13 -1.77 14.35
N ARG A 33 4.01 -2.46 14.60
CA ARG A 33 3.74 -3.16 15.87
C ARG A 33 4.69 -4.33 16.18
N ARG A 34 5.52 -4.74 15.21
CA ARG A 34 6.48 -5.84 15.33
C ARG A 34 7.93 -5.37 15.30
N LEU A 35 8.15 -4.06 15.18
CA LEU A 35 9.49 -3.47 15.20
C LEU A 35 10.00 -3.39 16.65
N ASP A 36 11.31 -3.54 16.80
CA ASP A 36 12.02 -3.08 18.00
C ASP A 36 12.06 -1.54 18.04
N ASP A 37 12.37 -0.98 19.22
CA ASP A 37 12.37 0.47 19.44
C ASP A 37 13.35 1.21 18.52
N GLU A 38 14.51 0.63 18.24
CA GLU A 38 15.53 1.22 17.34
C GLU A 38 15.03 1.32 15.89
N THR A 39 14.31 0.30 15.43
CA THR A 39 13.75 0.28 14.09
C THR A 39 12.48 1.12 13.98
N LEU A 40 11.66 1.13 15.03
CA LEU A 40 10.47 1.97 15.11
C LEU A 40 10.82 3.46 15.13
N ALA A 41 11.91 3.85 15.78
CA ALA A 41 12.42 5.23 15.76
C ALA A 41 12.73 5.73 14.35
N ARG A 42 12.94 4.82 13.40
CA ARG A 42 13.19 5.14 11.98
C ARG A 42 11.92 5.13 11.14
N ALA A 43 10.79 4.63 11.65
CA ALA A 43 9.52 4.68 10.94
C ALA A 43 9.03 6.13 10.76
N TRP A 44 8.03 6.35 9.91
CA TRP A 44 7.39 7.66 9.83
C TRP A 44 6.59 7.93 11.10
N PRO A 45 6.56 9.19 11.59
CA PRO A 45 5.54 9.60 12.55
C PRO A 45 4.14 9.32 12.00
N PRO A 46 3.13 9.01 12.83
CA PRO A 46 1.81 8.61 12.35
C PRO A 46 1.18 9.57 11.33
N PRO A 47 1.23 10.92 11.50
CA PRO A 47 0.69 11.83 10.48
C PRO A 47 1.42 11.74 9.14
N SER A 48 2.75 11.64 9.17
CA SER A 48 3.56 11.52 7.95
C SER A 48 3.36 10.17 7.25
N ARG A 49 3.16 9.09 8.03
CA ARG A 49 2.82 7.77 7.50
C ARG A 49 1.49 7.82 6.75
N ASP A 50 0.48 8.41 7.37
CA ASP A 50 -0.87 8.47 6.81
C ASP A 50 -0.87 9.28 5.50
N CYS A 51 -0.18 10.43 5.48
CA CYS A 51 0.04 11.21 4.26
C CYS A 51 0.82 10.43 3.20
N ALA A 52 1.85 9.67 3.58
CA ALA A 52 2.62 8.86 2.63
C ALA A 52 1.74 7.76 2.01
N ILE A 53 0.87 7.11 2.78
CA ILE A 53 -0.04 6.08 2.26
C ILE A 53 -1.04 6.69 1.28
N ILE A 54 -1.67 7.81 1.63
CA ILE A 54 -2.66 8.47 0.76
C ILE A 54 -2.01 9.05 -0.50
N GLY A 55 -0.83 9.67 -0.36
CA GLY A 55 -0.16 10.37 -1.45
C GLY A 55 0.65 9.46 -2.39
N LEU A 56 1.35 8.46 -1.84
CA LEU A 56 2.19 7.53 -2.62
C LEU A 56 1.45 6.23 -3.00
N GLY A 57 0.33 5.92 -2.35
CA GLY A 57 -0.43 4.70 -2.58
C GLY A 57 0.43 3.46 -2.34
N LEU A 58 0.45 2.55 -3.32
CA LEU A 58 1.21 1.30 -3.26
C LEU A 58 2.71 1.51 -3.02
N PHE A 59 3.28 2.63 -3.48
CA PHE A 59 4.69 2.92 -3.27
C PHE A 59 5.03 3.21 -1.80
N ALA A 60 4.06 3.58 -0.97
CA ALA A 60 4.30 3.78 0.47
C ALA A 60 4.85 2.51 1.14
N VAL A 61 4.42 1.32 0.70
CA VAL A 61 4.84 0.03 1.26
C VAL A 61 6.36 -0.20 1.08
N PRO A 62 6.93 -0.21 -0.13
CA PRO A 62 8.37 -0.39 -0.28
C PRO A 62 9.18 0.72 0.36
N PHE A 63 8.72 1.98 0.33
CA PHE A 63 9.40 3.07 1.03
C PHE A 63 9.46 2.84 2.54
N HIS A 64 8.36 2.39 3.15
CA HIS A 64 8.33 2.01 4.57
C HIS A 64 9.38 0.96 4.89
N PHE A 65 9.38 -0.17 4.17
CA PHE A 65 10.33 -1.27 4.45
C PHE A 65 11.78 -0.92 4.13
N ILE A 66 12.06 -0.10 3.11
CA ILE A 66 13.41 0.41 2.86
C ILE A 66 13.88 1.24 4.05
N LYS A 67 13.03 2.12 4.56
CA LYS A 67 13.34 3.03 5.66
C LYS A 67 13.55 2.28 6.98
N THR A 68 12.64 1.36 7.34
CA THR A 68 12.76 0.58 8.59
C THR A 68 13.85 -0.49 8.53
N ARG A 69 14.18 -1.05 7.36
CA ARG A 69 15.22 -2.08 7.24
C ARG A 69 16.58 -1.55 6.79
N SER A 70 16.77 -0.23 6.66
CA SER A 70 18.11 0.34 6.46
C SER A 70 19.00 0.05 7.67
N ARG A 71 20.32 -0.08 7.48
CA ARG A 71 21.27 -0.20 8.60
C ARG A 71 21.85 1.14 9.03
N SER A 72 21.35 2.23 8.46
CA SER A 72 21.84 3.58 8.71
C SER A 72 20.64 4.50 8.89
N MET A 73 20.77 5.49 9.78
CA MET A 73 19.82 6.60 9.88
C MET A 73 19.89 7.54 8.67
N TRP A 74 20.87 7.35 7.77
CA TRP A 74 21.01 8.19 6.59
C TRP A 74 19.94 7.86 5.53
N PRO A 75 19.16 8.85 5.06
CA PRO A 75 17.97 8.63 4.23
C PRO A 75 18.25 8.01 2.85
N TRP A 76 19.51 8.00 2.41
CA TRP A 76 19.93 7.51 1.09
C TRP A 76 20.57 6.12 1.09
N ARG A 77 20.71 5.46 2.25
CA ARG A 77 21.23 4.09 2.30
C ARG A 77 20.11 3.09 2.08
N TRP A 78 20.07 2.54 0.87
CA TRP A 78 19.12 1.52 0.47
C TRP A 78 19.36 0.18 1.18
N SER A 79 18.27 -0.53 1.49
CA SER A 79 18.30 -1.87 2.06
C SER A 79 17.73 -2.86 1.06
N PRO A 80 18.55 -3.74 0.45
CA PRO A 80 18.04 -4.77 -0.47
C PRO A 80 17.01 -5.68 0.20
N ARG A 81 17.21 -6.00 1.49
CA ARG A 81 16.25 -6.77 2.28
C ARG A 81 14.95 -6.00 2.51
N GLY A 82 15.03 -4.71 2.80
CA GLY A 82 13.87 -3.82 2.92
C GLY A 82 13.08 -3.73 1.62
N LEU A 83 13.77 -3.54 0.50
CA LEU A 83 13.12 -3.54 -0.81
C LEU A 83 12.42 -4.86 -1.09
N ALA A 84 13.10 -6.00 -0.92
CA ALA A 84 12.52 -7.31 -1.23
C ALA A 84 11.24 -7.57 -0.41
N LEU A 85 11.26 -7.24 0.89
CA LEU A 85 10.06 -7.32 1.74
C LEU A 85 8.98 -6.35 1.29
N GLY A 86 9.36 -5.12 0.94
CA GLY A 86 8.46 -4.10 0.42
C GLY A 86 7.74 -4.55 -0.85
N VAL A 87 8.48 -5.12 -1.81
CA VAL A 87 7.93 -5.67 -3.05
C VAL A 87 7.02 -6.85 -2.75
N ALA A 88 7.44 -7.79 -1.90
CA ALA A 88 6.62 -8.94 -1.53
C ALA A 88 5.27 -8.50 -0.92
N TRP A 89 5.27 -7.53 -0.01
CA TRP A 89 4.04 -6.99 0.56
C TRP A 89 3.21 -6.18 -0.43
N THR A 90 3.86 -5.45 -1.34
CA THR A 90 3.15 -4.75 -2.43
C THR A 90 2.38 -5.73 -3.32
N LEU A 91 2.98 -6.89 -3.63
CA LEU A 91 2.31 -7.96 -4.37
C LEU A 91 1.11 -8.51 -3.59
N VAL A 92 1.23 -8.67 -2.27
CA VAL A 92 0.08 -9.08 -1.42
C VAL A 92 -1.05 -8.04 -1.48
N VAL A 93 -0.73 -6.74 -1.41
CA VAL A 93 -1.73 -5.67 -1.54
C VAL A 93 -2.39 -5.70 -2.91
N LEU A 94 -1.60 -5.86 -3.98
CA LEU A 94 -2.11 -5.94 -5.35
C LEU A 94 -3.04 -7.14 -5.55
N VAL A 95 -2.64 -8.33 -5.10
CA VAL A 95 -3.45 -9.55 -5.19
C VAL A 95 -4.72 -9.40 -4.36
N GLY A 96 -4.63 -8.85 -3.16
CA GLY A 96 -5.80 -8.60 -2.31
C GLY A 96 -6.78 -7.61 -2.94
N ASN A 97 -6.27 -6.51 -3.52
CA ASN A 97 -7.10 -5.54 -4.22
C ASN A 97 -7.75 -6.13 -5.48
N LEU A 98 -6.98 -6.87 -6.28
CA LEU A 98 -7.47 -7.55 -7.47
C LEU A 98 -8.60 -8.53 -7.14
N ALA A 99 -8.44 -9.32 -6.07
CA ALA A 99 -9.47 -10.25 -5.62
C ALA A 99 -10.79 -9.52 -5.28
N VAL A 100 -10.71 -8.35 -4.66
CA VAL A 100 -11.89 -7.54 -4.33
C VAL A 100 -12.53 -6.94 -5.59
N VAL A 101 -11.72 -6.40 -6.51
CA VAL A 101 -12.23 -5.84 -7.77
C VAL A 101 -12.94 -6.93 -8.59
N LEU A 102 -12.31 -8.09 -8.79
CA LEU A 102 -12.93 -9.22 -9.50
C LEU A 102 -14.23 -9.70 -8.85
N ALA A 103 -14.28 -9.70 -7.51
CA ALA A 103 -15.51 -10.06 -6.80
C ALA A 103 -16.62 -9.02 -7.00
N LEU A 104 -16.27 -7.72 -7.06
CA LEU A 104 -17.23 -6.65 -7.33
C LEU A 104 -17.73 -6.70 -8.77
N ASP A 105 -16.84 -6.89 -9.75
CA ASP A 105 -17.21 -6.98 -11.16
C ASP A 105 -18.18 -8.16 -11.39
N LEU A 106 -17.86 -9.33 -10.82
CA LEU A 106 -18.73 -10.49 -10.86
C LEU A 106 -20.09 -10.23 -10.18
N ALA A 107 -20.09 -9.56 -9.02
CA ALA A 107 -21.33 -9.25 -8.28
C ALA A 107 -22.22 -8.22 -8.99
N LEU A 108 -21.61 -7.31 -9.77
CA LEU A 108 -22.30 -6.27 -10.53
C LEU A 108 -22.65 -6.69 -11.95
N GLY A 109 -22.22 -7.88 -12.39
CA GLY A 109 -22.44 -8.36 -13.76
C GLY A 109 -21.66 -7.57 -14.80
N LEU A 110 -20.54 -6.97 -14.41
CA LEU A 110 -19.60 -6.32 -15.31
C LEU A 110 -18.71 -7.44 -15.86
N GLU A 111 -18.75 -7.68 -17.18
CA GLU A 111 -17.87 -8.69 -17.78
C GLU A 111 -16.39 -8.29 -17.56
N PRO A 112 -15.51 -9.25 -17.23
CA PRO A 112 -14.07 -8.99 -17.05
C PRO A 112 -13.34 -8.68 -18.36
#